data_AF-E3NRE7-F1
#
_entry.id   AF-E3NRE7-F1
#
_cell.length_a   1.000
_cell.length_b   1.000
_cell.length_c   1.000
_cell.angle_alpha   90.00
_cell.angle_beta   90.00
_cell.angle_gamma   90.00
#
_symmetry.space_group_name_H-M   'P 1'
#
loop_
_entity.id
_entity.type
_entity.pdbx_description
1 polymer ?
#
loop_
_entity_poly.entity_id
_entity_poly.type
_entity_poly.pdbx_seq_one_letter_code
_entity_poly.pdbx_strand_id
1 'polypeptide(L)'
;HKRFFGKVKLEAFCAIKERIGDIDDGGKYVCNPRAVRKDNCTLISLGLNNAISYDQHIQNVTGGHCRILGADKDPQNITIQEDYEKINGQLFVGMIPNEISISSMLKKAERREVELLKIDIEGGEHEGLEPFIREYRVCQIFIEVHGTPSEHLKMLQTMAKKSNISRYNFRIFNVDPNPYCVNCCEYSLIQDSCMDQYGVYPLVPIVPKVEF
;
A
#
# COMPACT_ATOMS: atom_id res chain seq x y z
N HIS A 1 -3.57 21.80 -2.77
CA HIS A 1 -3.99 20.43 -2.43
C HIS A 1 -5.31 20.04 -3.09
N LYS A 2 -6.50 20.48 -2.64
CA LYS A 2 -7.82 20.09 -3.23
C LYS A 2 -7.91 20.14 -4.77
N ARG A 3 -7.45 21.23 -5.40
CA ARG A 3 -7.41 21.37 -6.88
C ARG A 3 -6.53 20.33 -7.56
N PHE A 4 -5.42 19.95 -6.94
CA PHE A 4 -4.50 18.94 -7.46
C PHE A 4 -5.14 17.55 -7.33
N PHE A 5 -5.64 17.18 -6.14
CA PHE A 5 -6.26 15.86 -5.92
C PHE A 5 -7.45 15.63 -6.87
N GLY A 6 -8.33 16.62 -7.06
CA GLY A 6 -9.45 16.50 -8.01
C GLY A 6 -9.05 16.40 -9.50
N LYS A 7 -7.78 16.71 -9.83
CA LYS A 7 -7.21 16.52 -11.16
C LYS A 7 -6.56 15.16 -11.35
N VAL A 8 -6.19 14.44 -10.28
CA VAL A 8 -5.72 13.07 -10.38
C VAL A 8 -6.88 12.22 -10.90
N LYS A 9 -6.62 11.40 -11.91
CA LYS A 9 -7.63 10.56 -12.57
C LYS A 9 -7.29 9.09 -12.40
N LEU A 10 -8.33 8.28 -12.49
CA LEU A 10 -8.19 6.83 -12.45
C LEU A 10 -7.59 6.34 -13.78
N GLU A 11 -6.65 5.42 -13.67
CA GLU A 11 -5.94 4.77 -14.78
C GLU A 11 -6.26 3.27 -14.84
N ALA A 12 -7.04 2.79 -13.87
CA ALA A 12 -7.52 1.42 -13.76
C ALA A 12 -8.94 1.41 -13.18
N PHE A 13 -9.79 0.55 -13.73
CA PHE A 13 -11.14 0.32 -13.25
C PHE A 13 -11.21 -1.01 -12.49
N CYS A 14 -11.51 -0.93 -11.20
CA CYS A 14 -11.76 -2.09 -10.35
C CYS A 14 -13.26 -2.27 -10.15
N ALA A 15 -13.82 -3.37 -10.66
CA ALA A 15 -15.25 -3.66 -10.53
C ALA A 15 -15.67 -4.05 -9.10
N ILE A 16 -14.76 -4.71 -8.36
CA ILE A 16 -14.99 -5.17 -6.98
C ILE A 16 -14.07 -4.35 -6.07
N LYS A 17 -14.49 -3.13 -5.71
CA LYS A 17 -13.71 -2.24 -4.85
C LYS A 17 -14.34 -2.19 -3.45
N GLU A 18 -13.57 -2.56 -2.44
CA GLU A 18 -14.02 -2.66 -1.04
C GLU A 18 -13.26 -1.67 -0.15
N ARG A 19 -13.97 -1.01 0.78
CA ARG A 19 -13.31 -0.24 1.86
C ARG A 19 -12.96 -1.21 2.98
N ILE A 20 -11.67 -1.28 3.32
CA ILE A 20 -11.13 -2.17 4.35
C ILE A 20 -10.58 -1.32 5.49
N GLY A 21 -10.76 -1.77 6.73
CA GLY A 21 -10.55 -0.95 7.93
C GLY A 21 -11.72 -0.03 8.26
N ASP A 22 -11.44 1.05 8.98
CA ASP A 22 -12.46 1.99 9.47
C ASP A 22 -13.10 2.82 8.34
N ILE A 23 -14.31 3.32 8.61
CA ILE A 23 -15.07 4.12 7.64
C ILE A 23 -14.51 5.54 7.54
N ASP A 24 -13.94 6.06 8.62
CA ASP A 24 -13.39 7.41 8.68
C ASP A 24 -11.91 7.40 8.24
N ASP A 25 -10.98 7.49 9.20
CA ASP A 25 -9.54 7.55 8.96
C ASP A 25 -8.89 6.16 9.05
N GLY A 26 -7.79 5.94 8.33
CA GLY A 26 -6.99 4.71 8.35
C GLY A 26 -7.51 3.53 7.50
N GLY A 27 -8.79 3.52 7.11
CA GLY A 27 -9.32 2.52 6.18
C GLY A 27 -8.93 2.80 4.73
N LYS A 28 -8.58 1.77 3.94
CA LYS A 28 -8.12 1.91 2.55
C LYS A 28 -9.08 1.23 1.56
N TYR A 29 -9.14 1.73 0.32
CA TYR A 29 -9.88 1.06 -0.76
C TYR A 29 -9.03 -0.02 -1.45
N VAL A 30 -9.46 -1.26 -1.36
CA VAL A 30 -8.76 -2.43 -1.89
C VAL A 30 -9.53 -3.00 -3.08
N CYS A 31 -8.81 -3.37 -4.14
CA CYS A 31 -9.43 -4.03 -5.28
C CYS A 31 -9.46 -5.55 -5.07
N ASN A 32 -10.65 -6.14 -5.15
CA ASN A 32 -10.92 -7.57 -5.10
C ASN A 32 -10.02 -8.33 -4.09
N PRO A 33 -10.06 -7.97 -2.79
CA PRO A 33 -9.17 -8.54 -1.77
C PRO A 33 -9.24 -10.07 -1.68
N ARG A 34 -10.35 -10.69 -2.10
CA ARG A 34 -10.50 -12.16 -2.12
C ARG A 34 -9.65 -12.85 -3.20
N ALA A 35 -9.14 -12.09 -4.17
CA ALA A 35 -8.31 -12.60 -5.27
C ALA A 35 -6.80 -12.64 -4.95
N VAL A 36 -6.40 -12.38 -3.70
CA VAL A 36 -5.03 -12.67 -3.26
C VAL A 36 -4.71 -14.14 -3.50
N ARG A 37 -3.43 -14.42 -3.81
CA ARG A 37 -2.96 -15.80 -4.00
C ARG A 37 -3.24 -16.66 -2.78
N LYS A 38 -3.56 -17.95 -3.00
CA LYS A 38 -3.83 -18.90 -1.91
C LYS A 38 -2.57 -19.34 -1.18
N ASP A 39 -1.47 -19.51 -1.92
CA ASP A 39 -0.19 -19.93 -1.35
C ASP A 39 0.79 -18.75 -1.26
N ASN A 40 1.61 -18.74 -0.20
CA ASN A 40 2.66 -17.74 0.01
C ASN A 40 2.22 -16.26 -0.08
N CYS A 41 0.96 -15.98 0.24
CA CYS A 41 0.43 -14.62 0.29
C CYS A 41 1.09 -13.81 1.43
N THR A 42 1.53 -12.59 1.11
CA THR A 42 2.09 -11.65 2.08
C THR A 42 1.36 -10.32 1.98
N LEU A 43 0.94 -9.79 3.13
CA LEU A 43 0.37 -8.45 3.29
C LEU A 43 1.35 -7.63 4.13
N ILE A 44 1.48 -6.34 3.86
CA ILE A 44 2.28 -5.42 4.68
C ILE A 44 1.42 -4.23 5.07
N SER A 45 1.49 -3.83 6.34
CA SER A 45 0.83 -2.65 6.90
C SER A 45 1.84 -1.82 7.69
N LEU A 46 2.10 -0.60 7.24
CA LEU A 46 3.06 0.31 7.85
C LEU A 46 2.32 1.48 8.51
N GLY A 47 2.84 1.91 9.67
CA GLY A 47 2.24 2.93 10.55
C GLY A 47 0.99 2.40 11.24
N LEU A 48 1.20 1.51 12.20
CA LEU A 48 0.11 0.89 12.95
C LEU A 48 -0.40 1.83 14.05
N ASN A 49 0.48 2.46 14.82
CA ASN A 49 0.16 3.34 15.95
C ASN A 49 -0.97 2.79 16.86
N ASN A 50 -0.91 1.50 17.20
CA ASN A 50 -1.92 0.73 17.95
C ASN A 50 -3.30 0.59 17.27
N ALA A 51 -3.44 1.00 16.01
CA ALA A 51 -4.64 0.84 15.19
C ALA A 51 -4.45 -0.30 14.18
N ILE A 52 -5.16 -1.41 14.41
CA ILE A 52 -5.08 -2.64 13.58
C ILE A 52 -6.43 -3.03 12.95
N SER A 53 -7.40 -2.11 12.91
CA SER A 53 -8.73 -2.36 12.34
C SER A 53 -8.64 -2.77 10.87
N TYR A 54 -7.80 -2.09 10.08
CA TYR A 54 -7.47 -2.47 8.72
C TYR A 54 -6.90 -3.88 8.63
N ASP A 55 -5.89 -4.19 9.47
CA ASP A 55 -5.15 -5.46 9.46
C ASP A 55 -6.05 -6.66 9.78
N GLN A 56 -6.90 -6.53 10.80
CA GLN A 56 -7.89 -7.54 11.15
C GLN A 56 -8.94 -7.71 10.04
N HIS A 57 -9.43 -6.60 9.49
CA HIS A 57 -10.44 -6.64 8.43
C HIS A 57 -9.87 -7.26 7.14
N ILE A 58 -8.67 -6.85 6.70
CA ILE A 58 -8.06 -7.40 5.48
C ILE A 58 -7.77 -8.88 5.65
N GLN A 59 -7.26 -9.32 6.81
CA GLN A 59 -7.02 -10.75 7.04
C GLN A 59 -8.30 -11.57 7.02
N ASN A 60 -9.39 -11.06 7.59
CA ASN A 60 -10.68 -11.75 7.51
C ASN A 60 -11.17 -11.87 6.05
N VAL A 61 -11.10 -10.79 5.27
CA VAL A 61 -11.59 -10.77 3.89
C VAL A 61 -10.74 -11.61 2.95
N THR A 62 -9.42 -11.69 3.17
CA THR A 62 -8.53 -12.56 2.39
C THR A 62 -8.69 -14.04 2.76
N GLY A 63 -9.32 -14.37 3.89
CA GLY A 63 -9.50 -15.73 4.38
C GLY A 63 -8.44 -16.20 5.39
N GLY A 64 -7.64 -15.27 5.92
CA GLY A 64 -6.71 -15.49 7.03
C GLY A 64 -5.43 -16.24 6.66
N HIS A 65 -5.27 -16.69 5.41
CA HIS A 65 -4.14 -17.51 4.99
C HIS A 65 -2.87 -16.71 4.68
N CYS A 66 -2.98 -15.40 4.49
CA CYS A 66 -1.80 -14.56 4.22
C CYS A 66 -0.97 -14.36 5.50
N ARG A 67 0.35 -14.18 5.33
CA ARG A 67 1.22 -13.65 6.39
C ARG A 67 1.12 -12.13 6.36
N ILE A 68 0.77 -11.50 7.49
CA ILE A 68 0.70 -10.04 7.58
C ILE A 68 1.89 -9.49 8.36
N LEU A 69 2.65 -8.57 7.76
CA LEU A 69 3.80 -7.92 8.37
C LEU A 69 3.42 -6.49 8.75
N GLY A 70 3.45 -6.20 10.04
CA GLY A 70 3.11 -4.90 10.61
C GLY A 70 4.35 -4.17 11.07
N ALA A 71 4.41 -2.86 10.86
CA ALA A 71 5.50 -2.06 11.42
C ALA A 71 5.04 -0.69 11.89
N ASP A 72 5.70 -0.22 12.94
CA ASP A 72 5.58 1.14 13.45
C ASP A 72 6.92 1.62 14.02
N LYS A 73 7.09 2.93 14.19
CA LYS A 73 8.26 3.50 14.87
C LYS A 73 8.32 3.07 16.33
N ASP A 74 7.16 2.91 16.98
CA ASP A 74 7.05 2.58 18.39
C ASP A 74 6.52 1.13 18.60
N PRO A 75 6.95 0.44 19.67
CA PRO A 75 6.35 -0.84 20.04
C PRO A 75 4.84 -0.71 20.25
N GLN A 76 4.09 -1.67 19.72
CA GLN A 76 2.66 -1.76 19.95
C GLN A 76 2.38 -2.20 21.39
N ASN A 77 1.23 -1.84 21.96
CA ASN A 77 0.85 -2.31 23.29
C ASN A 77 0.60 -3.83 23.30
N ILE A 78 0.58 -4.43 24.49
CA ILE A 78 0.50 -5.90 24.64
C ILE A 78 -0.74 -6.51 23.99
N THR A 79 -1.90 -5.85 24.09
CA THR A 79 -3.15 -6.31 23.48
C THR A 79 -3.03 -6.35 21.97
N ILE A 80 -2.45 -5.31 21.37
CA ILE A 80 -2.22 -5.24 19.93
C ILE A 80 -1.21 -6.30 19.49
N GLN A 81 -0.16 -6.56 20.27
CA GLN A 81 0.79 -7.65 19.97
C GLN A 81 0.09 -9.01 19.91
N GLU A 82 -0.71 -9.33 20.93
CA GLU A 82 -1.47 -10.59 21.00
C GLU A 82 -2.50 -10.71 19.86
N ASP A 83 -3.20 -9.62 19.54
CA ASP A 83 -4.20 -9.62 18.47
C ASP A 83 -3.55 -9.74 17.08
N TYR A 84 -2.36 -9.17 16.89
CA TYR A 84 -1.61 -9.31 15.64
C TYR A 84 -1.13 -10.75 15.42
N GLU A 85 -0.69 -11.44 16.48
CA GLU A 85 -0.31 -12.86 16.40
C GLU A 85 -1.50 -13.75 15.97
N LYS A 86 -2.71 -13.49 16.49
CA LYS A 86 -3.93 -14.24 16.16
C LYS A 86 -4.32 -14.16 14.68
N ILE A 87 -3.96 -13.08 14.00
CA ILE A 87 -4.22 -12.89 12.56
C ILE A 87 -3.05 -13.31 11.67
N ASN A 88 -2.22 -14.27 12.12
CA ASN A 88 -1.02 -14.71 11.41
C ASN A 88 -0.04 -13.53 11.15
N GLY A 89 0.06 -12.61 12.11
CA GLY A 89 0.85 -11.41 12.00
C GLY A 89 2.27 -11.54 12.52
N GLN A 90 3.13 -10.63 12.06
CA GLN A 90 4.46 -10.38 12.58
C GLN A 90 4.67 -8.88 12.74
N LEU A 91 5.05 -8.44 13.93
CA LEU A 91 5.35 -7.04 14.20
C LEU A 91 6.85 -6.76 14.06
N PHE A 92 7.14 -5.56 13.56
CA PHE A 92 8.46 -4.96 13.48
C PHE A 92 8.40 -3.58 14.12
N VAL A 93 9.50 -3.18 14.75
CA VAL A 93 9.62 -1.87 15.39
C VAL A 93 10.81 -1.14 14.77
N GLY A 94 10.58 0.09 14.36
CA GLY A 94 11.60 1.00 13.86
C GLY A 94 11.03 1.96 12.84
N MET A 95 11.59 3.16 12.81
CA MET A 95 11.25 4.19 11.83
C MET A 95 11.68 3.76 10.42
N ILE A 96 10.77 3.81 9.45
CA ILE A 96 11.05 3.53 8.04
C ILE A 96 11.34 4.86 7.31
N PRO A 97 12.40 4.96 6.48
CA PRO A 97 13.39 3.93 6.16
C PRO A 97 14.65 3.92 7.06
N ASN A 98 14.70 4.79 8.08
CA ASN A 98 15.94 5.12 8.80
C ASN A 98 16.49 3.98 9.67
N GLU A 99 15.64 3.31 10.43
CA GLU A 99 16.02 2.25 11.38
C GLU A 99 15.75 0.87 10.80
N ILE A 100 14.64 0.73 10.07
CA ILE A 100 14.29 -0.48 9.32
C ILE A 100 13.82 -0.12 7.92
N SER A 101 13.94 -1.08 6.98
CA SER A 101 13.43 -0.93 5.63
C SER A 101 12.35 -1.97 5.36
N ILE A 102 11.46 -1.70 4.41
CA ILE A 102 10.44 -2.67 3.99
C ILE A 102 11.13 -3.96 3.46
N SER A 103 12.26 -3.81 2.76
CA SER A 103 13.07 -4.93 2.28
C SER A 103 13.62 -5.80 3.42
N SER A 104 14.13 -5.19 4.50
CA SER A 104 14.67 -5.96 5.63
C SER A 104 13.59 -6.70 6.40
N MET A 105 12.39 -6.13 6.52
CA MET A 105 11.21 -6.81 7.09
C MET A 105 10.86 -8.06 6.27
N LEU A 106 10.75 -7.91 4.94
CA LEU A 106 10.38 -9.00 4.04
C LEU A 106 11.41 -10.14 4.08
N LYS A 107 12.71 -9.80 4.09
CA LYS A 107 13.81 -10.76 4.23
C LYS A 107 13.75 -11.52 5.55
N LYS A 108 13.55 -10.80 6.67
CA LYS A 108 13.47 -11.40 8.02
C LYS A 108 12.22 -12.27 8.20
N ALA A 109 11.15 -12.00 7.47
CA ALA A 109 9.96 -12.84 7.42
C ALA A 109 10.05 -13.99 6.40
N GLU A 110 11.20 -14.14 5.73
CA GLU A 110 11.44 -15.15 4.69
C GLU A 110 10.41 -15.10 3.53
N ARG A 111 9.95 -13.89 3.20
CA ARG A 111 9.02 -13.63 2.10
C ARG A 111 9.75 -13.04 0.89
N ARG A 112 9.12 -13.16 -0.28
CA ARG A 112 9.74 -12.76 -1.57
C ARG A 112 8.88 -11.82 -2.40
N GLU A 113 7.58 -11.79 -2.15
CA GLU A 113 6.61 -10.98 -2.89
C GLU A 113 5.52 -10.51 -1.92
N VAL A 114 4.85 -9.42 -2.30
CA VAL A 114 3.77 -8.82 -1.53
C VAL A 114 2.53 -8.72 -2.41
N GLU A 115 1.41 -9.19 -1.90
CA GLU A 115 0.12 -9.05 -2.58
C GLU A 115 -0.41 -7.63 -2.36
N LEU A 116 -0.51 -7.22 -1.09
CA LEU A 116 -1.09 -5.95 -0.67
C LEU A 116 -0.14 -5.19 0.27
N LEU A 117 0.12 -3.92 -0.03
CA LEU A 117 1.02 -3.06 0.75
C LEU A 117 0.28 -1.77 1.17
N LYS A 118 -0.06 -1.65 2.45
CA LYS A 118 -0.52 -0.39 3.06
C LYS A 118 0.69 0.40 3.59
N ILE A 119 0.73 1.69 3.29
CA ILE A 119 1.77 2.62 3.74
C ILE A 119 1.12 3.91 4.25
N ASP A 120 1.44 4.24 5.49
CA ASP A 120 0.99 5.46 6.14
C ASP A 120 1.98 5.80 7.26
N ILE A 121 3.07 6.50 6.94
CA ILE A 121 4.23 6.64 7.83
C ILE A 121 4.74 8.08 7.90
N GLU A 122 3.82 9.04 7.85
CA GLU A 122 4.06 10.45 8.20
C GLU A 122 5.24 11.09 7.45
N GLY A 123 5.35 10.83 6.15
CA GLY A 123 6.39 11.38 5.28
C GLY A 123 7.52 10.39 4.94
N GLY A 124 7.64 9.28 5.67
CA GLY A 124 8.59 8.21 5.34
C GLY A 124 8.34 7.55 3.98
N GLU A 125 7.17 7.79 3.37
CA GLU A 125 6.78 7.18 2.09
C GLU A 125 7.67 7.65 0.93
N HIS A 126 8.14 8.89 0.99
CA HIS A 126 8.95 9.52 -0.07
C HIS A 126 10.30 8.84 -0.28
N GLU A 127 10.84 8.22 0.77
CA GLU A 127 12.15 7.58 0.75
C GLU A 127 12.05 6.05 0.90
N GLY A 128 11.06 5.56 1.65
CA GLY A 128 10.92 4.14 1.95
C GLY A 128 10.35 3.29 0.81
N LEU A 129 9.45 3.85 -0.03
CA LEU A 129 8.74 3.06 -1.03
C LEU A 129 9.61 2.70 -2.24
N GLU A 130 10.21 3.69 -2.92
CA GLU A 130 10.87 3.47 -4.22
C GLU A 130 11.97 2.39 -4.20
N PRO A 131 12.85 2.33 -3.18
CA PRO A 131 13.85 1.26 -3.08
C PRO A 131 13.21 -0.13 -3.00
N PHE A 132 12.08 -0.26 -2.29
CA PHE A 132 11.40 -1.53 -2.09
C PHE A 132 10.74 -2.04 -3.38
N ILE A 133 9.92 -1.21 -4.03
CA ILE A 133 9.22 -1.60 -5.28
C ILE A 133 10.15 -1.72 -6.49
N ARG A 134 11.42 -1.32 -6.35
CA ARG A 134 12.48 -1.62 -7.32
C ARG A 134 12.91 -3.08 -7.26
N GLU A 135 13.06 -3.62 -6.05
CA GLU A 135 13.64 -4.93 -5.77
C GLU A 135 12.57 -6.03 -5.64
N TYR A 136 11.36 -5.68 -5.18
CA TYR A 136 10.29 -6.63 -4.85
C TYR A 136 9.04 -6.43 -5.69
N ARG A 137 8.31 -7.53 -5.94
CA ARG A 137 7.00 -7.48 -6.58
C ARG A 137 5.94 -7.12 -5.53
N VAL A 138 5.12 -6.12 -5.86
CA VAL A 138 3.93 -5.72 -5.11
C VAL A 138 2.76 -5.68 -6.09
N CYS A 139 1.61 -6.29 -5.75
CA CYS A 139 0.43 -6.21 -6.62
C CYS A 139 -0.41 -4.97 -6.42
N GLN A 140 -0.75 -4.64 -5.17
CA GLN A 140 -1.50 -3.43 -4.85
C GLN A 140 -0.80 -2.61 -3.77
N ILE A 141 -0.81 -1.29 -3.95
CA ILE A 141 -0.27 -0.31 -3.01
C ILE A 141 -1.41 0.59 -2.56
N PHE A 142 -1.55 0.75 -1.25
CA PHE A 142 -2.46 1.70 -0.61
C PHE A 142 -1.60 2.65 0.21
N ILE A 143 -1.44 3.87 -0.28
CA ILE A 143 -0.46 4.81 0.27
C ILE A 143 -1.15 6.12 0.61
N GLU A 144 -1.03 6.56 1.86
CA GLU A 144 -1.21 7.97 2.18
C GLU A 144 0.09 8.72 1.87
N VAL A 145 0.01 9.73 1.01
CA VAL A 145 1.17 10.56 0.70
C VAL A 145 1.02 11.86 1.49
N HIS A 146 2.04 12.17 2.29
CA HIS A 146 2.14 13.41 3.06
C HIS A 146 2.93 14.46 2.27
N GLY A 147 2.38 15.65 1.98
CA GLY A 147 3.18 16.76 1.48
C GLY A 147 2.54 17.66 0.42
N THR A 148 3.38 18.40 -0.29
CA THR A 148 2.97 19.37 -1.30
C THR A 148 2.49 18.68 -2.58
N PRO A 149 1.69 19.36 -3.43
CA PRO A 149 1.21 18.77 -4.69
C PRO A 149 2.33 18.28 -5.61
N SER A 150 3.50 18.92 -5.56
CA SER A 150 4.67 18.52 -6.35
C SER A 150 5.27 17.20 -5.84
N GLU A 151 5.31 17.00 -4.52
CA GLU A 151 5.78 15.75 -3.90
C GLU A 151 4.82 14.59 -4.20
N HIS A 152 3.50 14.83 -4.11
CA HIS A 152 2.51 13.88 -4.59
C HIS A 152 2.70 13.50 -6.05
N LEU A 153 2.87 14.49 -6.94
CA LEU A 153 3.08 14.23 -8.37
C LEU A 153 4.34 13.38 -8.59
N LYS A 154 5.44 13.71 -7.90
CA LYS A 154 6.70 12.96 -7.97
C LYS A 154 6.52 11.50 -7.53
N MET A 155 5.82 11.27 -6.43
CA MET A 155 5.50 9.90 -5.95
C MET A 155 4.66 9.11 -6.96
N LEU A 156 3.59 9.71 -7.47
CA LEU A 156 2.72 9.08 -8.48
C LEU A 156 3.50 8.76 -9.77
N GLN A 157 4.34 9.69 -10.23
CA GLN A 157 5.21 9.47 -11.38
C GLN A 157 6.19 8.34 -11.12
N THR A 158 6.81 8.27 -9.93
CA THR A 158 7.72 7.18 -9.55
C THR A 158 7.05 5.82 -9.61
N MET A 159 5.82 5.68 -9.10
CA MET A 159 5.08 4.41 -9.17
C MET A 159 4.61 4.09 -10.59
N ALA A 160 4.27 5.11 -11.39
CA ALA A 160 3.82 4.95 -12.78
C ALA A 160 4.97 4.72 -13.78
N LYS A 161 6.25 4.89 -13.37
CA LYS A 161 7.42 4.67 -14.23
C LYS A 161 7.31 3.32 -14.94
N LYS A 162 7.59 3.30 -16.24
CA LYS A 162 7.68 2.07 -17.02
C LYS A 162 9.15 1.83 -17.33
N SER A 163 9.64 0.64 -17.02
CA SER A 163 11.01 0.24 -17.33
C SER A 163 11.01 -1.25 -17.68
N ASN A 164 11.86 -1.63 -18.64
CA ASN A 164 12.05 -3.04 -19.03
C ASN A 164 12.76 -3.86 -17.94
N ILE A 165 13.31 -3.21 -16.91
CA ILE A 165 14.11 -3.84 -15.84
C ILE A 165 13.46 -3.64 -14.47
N SER A 166 12.68 -2.56 -14.28
CA SER A 166 12.08 -2.22 -12.99
C SER A 166 10.65 -2.71 -12.86
N ARG A 167 10.26 -3.20 -11.68
CA ARG A 167 8.91 -3.73 -11.39
C ARG A 167 7.84 -2.65 -11.13
N TYR A 168 8.13 -1.42 -11.55
CA TYR A 168 7.18 -0.31 -11.58
C TYR A 168 6.07 -0.57 -12.63
N ASN A 169 5.23 0.43 -12.90
CA ASN A 169 4.03 0.37 -13.76
C ASN A 169 2.74 0.08 -12.96
N PHE A 170 2.53 0.90 -11.93
CA PHE A 170 1.29 0.95 -11.16
C PHE A 170 0.29 1.93 -11.80
N ARG A 171 -0.99 1.64 -11.62
CA ARG A 171 -2.11 2.48 -12.06
C ARG A 171 -3.06 2.78 -10.93
N ILE A 172 -3.48 4.04 -10.88
CA ILE A 172 -4.40 4.53 -9.85
C ILE A 172 -5.81 3.99 -10.13
N PHE A 173 -6.41 3.31 -9.15
CA PHE A 173 -7.82 2.91 -9.19
C PHE A 173 -8.66 3.57 -8.08
N ASN A 174 -8.01 4.26 -7.13
CA ASN A 174 -8.70 5.08 -6.13
C ASN A 174 -7.87 6.31 -5.75
N VAL A 175 -8.55 7.42 -5.47
CA VAL A 175 -8.00 8.67 -4.92
C VAL A 175 -8.94 9.09 -3.80
N ASP A 176 -8.42 9.27 -2.59
CA ASP A 176 -9.21 9.64 -1.42
C ASP A 176 -8.51 10.75 -0.62
N PRO A 177 -8.88 12.02 -0.82
CA PRO A 177 -8.30 13.13 -0.06
C PRO A 177 -8.62 13.01 1.44
N ASN A 178 -7.61 13.05 2.29
CA ASN A 178 -7.81 12.94 3.74
C ASN A 178 -8.49 14.24 4.27
N PRO A 179 -9.67 14.15 4.92
CA PRO A 179 -10.37 15.32 5.44
C PRO A 179 -9.69 15.95 6.66
N TYR A 180 -8.85 15.20 7.38
CA TYR A 180 -8.13 15.62 8.58
C TYR A 180 -6.73 16.16 8.29
N CYS A 181 -6.16 15.85 7.12
CA CYS A 181 -4.88 16.38 6.67
C CYS A 181 -5.00 17.10 5.32
N VAL A 182 -4.89 18.43 5.33
CA VAL A 182 -5.06 19.28 4.14
C VAL A 182 -4.04 18.97 3.03
N ASN A 183 -2.86 18.48 3.41
CA ASN A 183 -1.75 18.13 2.54
C ASN A 183 -1.54 16.62 2.42
N CYS A 184 -2.53 15.80 2.79
CA CYS A 184 -2.48 14.36 2.60
C CYS A 184 -3.56 13.90 1.62
N CYS A 185 -3.27 12.80 0.96
CA CYS A 185 -4.22 12.11 0.09
C CYS A 185 -3.82 10.66 0.00
N GLU A 186 -4.81 9.79 0.11
CA GLU A 186 -4.64 8.36 -0.09
C GLU A 186 -4.80 8.01 -1.57
N TYR A 187 -3.99 7.07 -2.01
CA TYR A 187 -4.06 6.49 -3.35
C TYR A 187 -4.07 4.98 -3.24
N SER A 188 -4.96 4.35 -4.01
CA SER A 188 -4.88 2.91 -4.25
C SER A 188 -4.44 2.66 -5.67
N LEU A 189 -3.38 1.88 -5.81
CA LEU A 189 -2.76 1.57 -7.08
C LEU A 189 -2.63 0.07 -7.27
N ILE A 190 -2.69 -0.37 -8.51
CA ILE A 190 -2.48 -1.76 -8.92
C ILE A 190 -1.40 -1.85 -9.99
N GLN A 191 -0.54 -2.85 -9.86
CA GLN A 191 0.52 -3.13 -10.84
C GLN A 191 -0.07 -3.80 -12.08
N ASP A 192 0.32 -3.37 -13.28
CA ASP A 192 -0.26 -3.83 -14.56
C ASP A 192 -0.33 -5.37 -14.71
N SER A 193 0.74 -6.10 -14.33
CA SER A 193 0.80 -7.57 -14.38
C SER A 193 -0.06 -8.28 -13.34
N CYS A 194 -0.66 -7.56 -12.40
CA CYS A 194 -1.62 -8.11 -11.44
C CYS A 194 -3.08 -7.85 -11.83
N MET A 195 -3.34 -7.07 -12.88
CA MET A 195 -4.72 -6.67 -13.23
C MET A 195 -5.62 -7.88 -13.50
N ASP A 196 -5.14 -8.86 -14.26
CA ASP A 196 -5.90 -10.08 -14.55
C ASP A 196 -6.27 -10.85 -13.27
N GLN A 197 -5.32 -10.96 -12.33
CA GLN A 197 -5.54 -11.64 -11.05
C GLN A 197 -6.67 -10.97 -10.27
N TYR A 198 -6.72 -9.64 -10.24
CA TYR A 198 -7.70 -8.88 -9.46
C TYR A 198 -8.96 -8.48 -10.25
N GLY A 199 -9.07 -8.87 -11.53
CA GLY A 199 -10.21 -8.52 -12.39
C GLY A 199 -10.30 -7.03 -12.69
N VAL A 200 -9.15 -6.38 -12.87
CA VAL A 200 -9.03 -4.95 -13.16
C VAL A 200 -8.93 -4.71 -14.67
N TYR A 201 -9.60 -3.66 -15.13
CA TYR A 201 -9.53 -3.22 -16.52
C TYR A 201 -8.64 -1.97 -16.63
N PRO A 202 -7.68 -1.94 -17.58
CA PRO A 202 -6.85 -0.76 -17.78
C PRO A 202 -7.68 0.39 -18.37
N LEU A 203 -7.49 1.59 -17.83
CA LEU A 203 -7.95 2.84 -18.44
C LEU A 203 -6.78 3.57 -19.10
N VAL A 204 -7.08 4.67 -19.78
CA VAL A 204 -6.05 5.53 -20.40
C VAL A 204 -5.13 6.09 -19.29
N PRO A 205 -3.81 5.88 -19.35
CA PRO A 205 -2.87 6.52 -18.41
C PRO A 205 -2.90 8.04 -18.58
N ILE A 206 -2.92 8.76 -17.47
CA ILE A 206 -2.99 10.23 -17.44
C ILE A 206 -1.78 10.81 -16.71
N VAL A 207 -1.18 10.07 -15.78
CA VAL A 207 0.14 10.37 -15.24
C VAL A 207 1.15 10.09 -16.37
N PRO A 208 1.93 11.11 -16.80
CA PRO A 208 2.93 10.91 -17.84
C PRO A 208 3.92 9.83 -17.37
N LYS A 209 3.96 8.71 -18.09
CA LYS A 209 4.97 7.70 -17.89
C LYS A 209 6.27 8.25 -18.44
N VAL A 210 7.17 8.66 -17.56
CA VAL A 210 8.48 9.12 -17.97
C VAL A 210 9.31 7.88 -18.27
N GLU A 211 9.58 7.64 -19.56
CA GLU A 211 10.51 6.61 -20.03
C GLU A 211 11.93 7.19 -19.99
N PHE A 212 12.88 6.46 -19.40
CA PHE A 212 14.31 6.75 -19.45
C PHE A 212 15.05 5.49 -19.88
#